data_AF-A0A832TRU4-F1
#
_entry.id   AF-A0A832TRU4-F1
#
_cell.length_a   1.000
_cell.length_b   1.000
_cell.length_c   1.000
_cell.angle_alpha   90.00
_cell.angle_beta   90.00
_cell.angle_gamma   90.00
#
_symmetry.space_group_name_H-M   'P 1'
#
loop_
_entity.id
_entity.type
_entity.pdbx_description
1 polymer ?
#
loop_
_entity_poly.entity_id
_entity_poly.type
_entity_poly.pdbx_seq_one_letter_code
_entity_poly.pdbx_strand_id
1 'polypeptide(L)'
;MIIVDVIFRSATGESILLKEPSEDRNFTRYAATKETQDEAVKALTGLGFELVGPPSQYGVSISGPSQLVHEVFGDEPFTVPRSLAKWVEAVRIPPPVEFYGKGLE
;
A
#
# COMPACT_ATOMS: atom_id res chain seq x y z
N MET A 1 15.14 5.46 7.94
CA MET A 1 13.87 5.61 7.21
C MET A 1 13.54 4.27 6.60
N ILE A 2 12.28 3.88 6.62
CA ILE A 2 11.82 2.66 5.96
C ILE A 2 10.69 2.99 5.00
N ILE A 3 10.59 2.18 3.95
CA ILE A 3 9.53 2.26 2.94
C ILE A 3 8.61 1.08 3.18
N VAL A 4 7.31 1.34 3.17
CA VAL A 4 6.28 0.31 3.23
C VAL A 4 5.26 0.52 2.12
N ASP A 5 4.77 -0.58 1.54
CA ASP A 5 3.62 -0.57 0.66
C ASP A 5 2.34 -0.57 1.48
N VAL A 6 1.45 0.37 1.19
CA VAL A 6 0.09 0.41 1.71
C VAL A 6 -0.86 -0.04 0.61
N ILE A 7 -1.63 -1.08 0.89
CA ILE A 7 -2.60 -1.66 -0.04
C ILE A 7 -3.98 -1.13 0.31
N PHE A 8 -4.63 -0.51 -0.67
CA PHE A 8 -5.97 0.04 -0.49
C PHE A 8 -7.01 -1.08 -0.47
N ARG A 9 -8.14 -0.84 0.20
CA ARG A 9 -9.31 -1.71 0.08
C ARG A 9 -9.92 -1.60 -1.30
N SER A 10 -10.29 -2.74 -1.87
CA SER A 10 -10.99 -2.81 -3.14
C SER A 10 -12.39 -2.19 -3.09
N ALA A 11 -12.89 -1.73 -4.24
CA ALA A 11 -14.28 -1.29 -4.37
C ALA A 11 -15.30 -2.43 -4.14
N THR A 12 -14.92 -3.69 -4.38
CA THR A 12 -15.81 -4.85 -4.20
C THR A 12 -15.85 -5.37 -2.77
N GLY A 13 -14.94 -4.91 -1.91
CA GLY A 13 -14.77 -5.43 -0.54
C GLY A 13 -14.05 -6.78 -0.48
N GLU A 14 -13.69 -7.37 -1.62
CA GLU A 14 -12.87 -8.57 -1.71
C GLU A 14 -11.38 -8.21 -1.52
N SER A 15 -10.61 -9.15 -0.97
CA SER A 15 -9.19 -8.95 -0.72
C SER A 15 -8.37 -8.98 -2.02
N ILE A 16 -7.55 -7.94 -2.23
CA ILE A 16 -6.62 -7.85 -3.37
C ILE A 16 -5.40 -8.74 -3.14
N LEU A 17 -5.00 -8.95 -1.89
CA LEU A 17 -3.81 -9.74 -1.51
C LEU A 17 -3.85 -11.19 -1.97
N LEU A 18 -5.02 -11.72 -2.30
CA LEU A 18 -5.24 -13.10 -2.71
C LEU A 18 -5.27 -13.28 -4.23
N LYS A 19 -4.91 -12.24 -5.00
CA LYS A 19 -5.10 -12.20 -6.44
C LYS A 19 -3.82 -11.72 -7.11
N GLU A 20 -3.21 -12.58 -7.92
CA GLU A 20 -2.12 -12.13 -8.80
C GLU A 20 -2.72 -11.51 -10.08
N PRO A 21 -2.23 -10.35 -10.54
CA PRO A 21 -2.72 -9.70 -11.76
C PRO A 21 -2.59 -10.59 -13.02
N SER A 22 -1.65 -11.51 -13.01
CA SER A 22 -1.42 -12.50 -14.08
C SER A 22 -2.48 -13.60 -14.15
N GLU A 23 -3.21 -13.84 -13.05
CA GLU A 23 -4.14 -14.96 -12.91
C GLU A 23 -5.61 -14.56 -13.07
N ASP A 24 -5.99 -13.33 -12.69
CA ASP A 24 -7.37 -12.82 -12.86
C ASP A 24 -7.46 -11.82 -14.03
N ARG A 25 -8.06 -12.25 -15.15
CA ARG A 25 -8.32 -11.39 -16.33
C ARG A 25 -9.17 -10.14 -16.03
N ASN A 26 -9.86 -10.11 -14.88
CA ASN A 26 -10.66 -8.99 -14.39
C ASN A 26 -10.05 -8.32 -13.16
N PHE A 27 -8.73 -8.42 -12.93
CA PHE A 27 -8.05 -7.86 -11.75
C PHE A 27 -8.37 -6.38 -11.49
N THR A 28 -8.64 -5.60 -12.56
CA THR A 28 -9.05 -4.19 -12.47
C THR A 28 -10.33 -3.95 -11.67
N ARG A 29 -11.21 -4.94 -11.52
CA ARG A 29 -12.42 -4.82 -10.67
C ARG A 29 -12.07 -4.62 -9.20
N TYR A 30 -10.88 -5.03 -8.78
CA TYR A 30 -10.41 -4.88 -7.41
C TYR A 30 -9.74 -3.53 -7.15
N ALA A 31 -9.68 -2.64 -8.15
CA ALA A 31 -9.22 -1.28 -7.95
C ALA A 31 -10.02 -0.59 -6.83
N ALA A 32 -9.32 0.18 -5.99
CA ALA A 32 -9.95 1.04 -5.02
C ALA A 32 -10.71 2.18 -5.72
N THR A 33 -11.84 2.61 -5.14
CA THR A 33 -12.50 3.83 -5.62
C THR A 33 -11.58 5.04 -5.45
N LYS A 34 -11.79 6.09 -6.24
CA LYS A 34 -11.00 7.32 -6.11
C LYS A 34 -11.11 7.93 -4.71
N GLU A 35 -12.31 7.89 -4.11
CA GLU A 35 -12.53 8.32 -2.73
C GLU A 35 -11.65 7.54 -1.73
N THR A 36 -11.57 6.21 -1.87
CA THR A 36 -10.71 5.38 -1.01
C THR A 36 -9.23 5.74 -1.17
N GLN A 37 -8.77 5.96 -2.40
CA GLN A 37 -7.38 6.36 -2.67
C GLN A 37 -7.07 7.72 -2.02
N ASP A 38 -7.90 8.73 -2.28
CA ASP A 38 -7.70 10.10 -1.82
C ASP A 38 -7.75 10.18 -0.27
N GLU A 39 -8.71 9.51 0.37
CA GLU A 39 -8.83 9.52 1.83
C GLU A 39 -7.73 8.69 2.51
N ALA A 40 -7.29 7.57 1.92
CA ALA A 40 -6.13 6.83 2.43
C ALA A 40 -4.86 7.68 2.37
N VAL A 41 -4.59 8.32 1.22
CA VAL A 41 -3.42 9.19 1.05
C VAL A 41 -3.45 10.36 2.02
N LYS A 42 -4.61 11.00 2.18
CA LYS A 42 -4.80 12.10 3.13
C LYS A 42 -4.57 11.64 4.57
N ALA A 43 -5.07 10.47 4.95
CA ALA A 43 -4.87 9.94 6.30
C ALA A 43 -3.40 9.60 6.56
N LEU A 44 -2.70 8.97 5.61
CA LEU A 44 -1.28 8.62 5.74
C LEU A 44 -0.39 9.86 5.82
N THR A 45 -0.61 10.85 4.95
CA THR A 45 0.14 12.12 4.99
C THR A 45 -0.18 12.94 6.23
N GLY A 46 -1.42 12.88 6.74
CA GLY A 46 -1.81 13.47 8.03
C GLY A 46 -1.12 12.84 9.24
N LEU A 47 -0.63 11.59 9.12
CA LEU A 47 0.18 10.92 10.14
C LEU A 47 1.68 11.25 10.02
N GLY A 48 2.08 12.05 9.02
CA GLY A 48 3.47 12.46 8.81
C GLY A 48 4.28 11.56 7.87
N PHE A 49 3.63 10.65 7.14
CA PHE A 49 4.29 9.88 6.08
C PHE A 49 4.41 10.68 4.78
N GLU A 50 5.49 10.43 4.04
CA GLU A 50 5.70 10.97 2.71
C GLU A 50 5.38 9.90 1.65
N LEU A 51 4.84 10.31 0.50
CA LEU A 51 4.56 9.38 -0.60
C LEU A 51 5.83 9.12 -1.40
N VAL A 52 6.13 7.84 -1.63
CA VAL A 52 7.21 7.40 -2.51
C VAL A 52 6.62 7.21 -3.92
N GLY A 53 6.34 8.34 -4.58
CA GLY A 53 5.73 8.39 -5.91
C GLY A 53 4.20 8.47 -5.90
N PRO A 54 3.58 8.47 -7.09
CA PRO A 54 2.13 8.61 -7.22
C PRO A 54 1.40 7.34 -6.74
N PRO A 55 0.23 7.47 -6.09
CA PRO A 55 -0.60 6.34 -5.76
C PRO A 55 -1.09 5.63 -7.03
N SER A 56 -1.14 4.30 -6.97
CA SER A 56 -1.80 3.47 -7.97
C SER A 56 -3.25 3.19 -7.57
N GLN A 57 -4.03 2.59 -8.45
CA GLN A 57 -5.40 2.17 -8.14
C GLN A 57 -5.51 1.06 -7.08
N TYR A 58 -4.38 0.44 -6.66
CA TYR A 58 -4.36 -0.67 -5.71
C TYR A 58 -3.64 -0.33 -4.40
N GLY A 59 -2.83 0.72 -4.39
CA GLY A 59 -1.99 1.05 -3.24
C GLY A 59 -0.99 2.16 -3.54
N VAL A 60 -0.22 2.50 -2.52
CA VAL A 60 0.82 3.52 -2.56
C VAL A 60 1.98 3.12 -1.66
N SER A 61 3.21 3.40 -2.08
CA SER A 61 4.37 3.26 -1.20
C SER A 61 4.58 4.54 -0.41
N ILE A 62 4.89 4.42 0.87
CA ILE A 62 5.14 5.54 1.77
C ILE A 62 6.49 5.40 2.47
N SER A 63 7.10 6.52 2.81
CA SER A 63 8.34 6.60 3.58
C SER A 63 8.12 7.34 4.89
N GLY A 64 8.81 6.88 5.93
CA GLY A 64 8.85 7.56 7.22
C GLY A 64 10.03 7.12 8.10
N PRO A 65 10.25 7.81 9.24
CA PRO A 65 11.14 7.32 10.29
C PRO A 65 10.69 5.94 10.76
N SER A 66 11.63 5.04 11.05
CA SER A 66 11.29 3.68 11.50
C SER A 66 10.38 3.71 12.72
N GLN A 67 10.70 4.56 13.69
CA GLN A 67 9.90 4.73 14.91
C GLN A 67 8.43 5.07 14.61
N LEU A 68 8.16 5.93 13.63
CA LEU A 68 6.80 6.30 13.25
C LEU A 68 6.04 5.13 12.62
N VAL A 69 6.69 4.34 11.77
CA VAL A 69 6.07 3.14 11.19
C VAL A 69 5.73 2.13 12.27
N HIS A 70 6.65 1.85 13.19
CA HIS A 70 6.39 0.94 14.31
C HIS A 70 5.29 1.45 15.25
N GLU A 71 5.21 2.77 15.47
CA GLU A 71 4.14 3.37 16.29
C GLU A 71 2.76 3.22 15.64
N VAL A 72 2.65 3.44 14.32
CA VAL A 72 1.37 3.42 13.60
C VAL A 72 0.93 1.99 13.24
N PHE A 73 1.85 1.16 12.78
CA PHE A 73 1.56 -0.16 12.22
C PHE A 73 2.03 -1.33 13.10
N GLY A 74 2.70 -1.06 14.21
CA GLY A 74 3.30 -2.08 15.07
C GLY A 74 4.57 -2.69 14.48
N ASP A 75 5.02 -3.78 15.09
CA ASP A 75 6.12 -4.59 14.58
C ASP A 75 5.65 -5.56 13.49
N GLU A 76 6.60 -6.16 12.76
CA GLU A 76 6.27 -7.16 11.75
C GLU A 76 5.72 -8.45 12.40
N PRO A 77 4.59 -9.02 11.90
CA PRO A 77 3.81 -8.55 10.75
C PRO A 77 2.98 -7.29 11.07
N PHE A 78 3.11 -6.27 10.21
CA PHE A 78 2.41 -5.00 10.38
C PHE A 78 0.89 -5.17 10.44
N THR A 79 0.26 -4.37 11.28
CA THR A 79 -1.19 -4.35 11.47
C THR A 79 -1.77 -3.01 11.00
N VAL A 80 -2.91 -3.06 10.32
CA VAL A 80 -3.63 -1.84 9.92
C VAL A 80 -4.42 -1.30 11.11
N PRO A 81 -4.16 -0.08 11.60
CA PRO A 81 -4.93 0.49 12.69
C PRO A 81 -6.38 0.72 12.28
N ARG A 82 -7.30 0.63 13.25
CA ARG A 82 -8.75 0.72 13.01
C ARG A 82 -9.17 1.99 12.28
N SER A 83 -8.46 3.09 12.49
CA SER A 83 -8.69 4.37 11.80
C SER A 83 -8.43 4.30 10.30
N LEU A 84 -7.46 3.48 9.86
CA LEU A 84 -7.11 3.29 8.46
C LEU A 84 -7.83 2.11 7.82
N ALA A 85 -8.30 1.14 8.62
CA ALA A 85 -8.93 -0.09 8.15
C ALA A 85 -10.17 0.11 7.28
N LYS A 86 -10.76 1.31 7.23
CA LYS A 86 -11.84 1.65 6.28
C LYS A 86 -11.33 1.71 4.83
N TRP A 87 -10.09 2.15 4.62
CA TRP A 87 -9.52 2.43 3.31
C TRP A 87 -8.28 1.59 2.98
N VAL A 88 -7.60 1.08 4.00
CA VAL A 88 -6.39 0.29 3.89
C VAL A 88 -6.71 -1.16 4.22
N GLU A 89 -6.32 -2.07 3.34
CA GLU A 89 -6.44 -3.51 3.53
C GLU A 89 -5.24 -4.06 4.28
N ALA A 90 -4.02 -3.66 3.88
CA ALA A 90 -2.78 -4.19 4.44
C ALA A 90 -1.61 -3.22 4.29
N VAL A 91 -0.57 -3.46 5.07
CA VAL A 91 0.72 -2.79 5.00
C VAL A 91 1.82 -3.84 4.99
N ARG A 92 2.83 -3.69 4.15
CA ARG A 92 3.95 -4.62 4.05
C ARG A 92 5.24 -3.91 3.67
N ILE A 93 6.38 -4.52 3.95
CA ILE A 93 7.64 -4.11 3.32
C ILE A 93 7.53 -4.41 1.81
N PRO A 94 7.84 -3.45 0.92
CA PRO A 94 7.86 -3.72 -0.51
C PRO A 94 8.84 -4.86 -0.79
N PRO A 95 8.55 -5.76 -1.75
CA PRO A 95 9.52 -6.75 -2.17
C PRO A 95 10.81 -6.03 -2.61
N PRO A 96 12.00 -6.59 -2.35
CA PRO A 96 13.22 -6.02 -2.90
C PRO A 96 13.02 -5.88 -4.41
N VAL A 97 13.28 -4.67 -4.93
CA VAL A 97 13.31 -4.46 -6.36
C VAL A 97 14.48 -5.29 -6.89
N GLU A 98 14.19 -6.50 -7.35
CA GLU A 98 15.08 -7.17 -8.30
C GLU A 98 15.13 -6.22 -9.50
N PHE A 99 16.20 -5.44 -9.59
CA PHE A 99 16.56 -4.83 -10.85
C PHE A 99 16.69 -6.01 -11.82
N TYR A 100 15.66 -6.23 -12.63
CA TYR A 100 15.80 -6.97 -13.87
C TYR A 100 16.76 -6.13 -14.72
N GLY A 101 18.06 -6.32 -14.48
CA GLY A 101 19.16 -5.88 -15.31
C GLY A 101 19.06 -6.60 -16.64
N LYS A 102 18.10 -6.20 -17.46
CA LYS A 102 18.33 -6.17 -18.90
C LYS A 102 19.16 -4.92 -19.18
N GLY A 103 20.46 -5.15 -19.36
CA GLY A 103 21.34 -4.24 -20.11
C GLY A 103 21.78 -2.99 -19.36
N LEU A 104 22.83 -3.11 -18.58
CA LEU A 104 23.87 -2.09 -18.51
C LEU A 104 25.20 -2.78 -18.84
N GLU A 105 25.35 -3.10 -20.13
CA GLU A 105 26.63 -2.81 -20.80
C GLU A 105 26.60 -1.34 -21.23
#